data_AF-A0A3M1SKR4-F1
#
_entry.id   AF-A0A3M1SKR4-F1
#
_cell.length_a   1.000
_cell.length_b   1.000
_cell.length_c   1.000
_cell.angle_alpha   90.00
_cell.angle_beta   90.00
_cell.angle_gamma   90.00
#
_symmetry.space_group_name_H-M   'P 1'
#
loop_
_entity.id
_entity.type
_entity.pdbx_description
1 polymer ?
#
loop_
_entity_poly.entity_id
_entity_poly.type
_entity_poly.pdbx_seq_one_letter_code
_entity_poly.pdbx_strand_id
1 'polypeptide(L)'
;MATETLFTAIDTASQIVLGVAGLLISWFLYRQSQQRAKDTWLRTYAEIHSLFWNDPAIQEVRCWLAYPTAYTKLRSVLVKRYALDRHVEGTPELEKEEYEILDKLDKYLNVLMRAVTVNPRLSGEHKDDDFWSALHFKYWLNACLDVRREELVWYVQKFYKPLYDFGQKPEMIEYGRQLGFSR
;
A
#
# COMPACT_ATOMS: atom_id res chain seq x y z
N MET A 1 -35.31 36.28 -47.53
CA MET A 1 -33.89 36.64 -47.67
C MET A 1 -33.28 37.27 -46.41
N ALA A 2 -33.49 38.55 -46.06
CA ALA A 2 -32.79 39.15 -44.90
C ALA A 2 -33.15 38.56 -43.52
N THR A 3 -34.39 38.09 -43.35
CA THR A 3 -34.84 37.43 -42.12
C THR A 3 -34.26 36.02 -41.97
N GLU A 4 -34.17 35.25 -43.05
CA GLU A 4 -33.61 33.88 -43.04
C GLU A 4 -32.11 33.89 -42.68
N THR A 5 -31.35 34.85 -43.24
CA THR A 5 -29.91 34.99 -42.91
C THR A 5 -29.67 35.32 -41.44
N LEU A 6 -30.59 36.07 -40.82
CA LEU A 6 -30.53 36.39 -39.39
C LEU A 6 -30.83 35.15 -38.53
N PHE A 7 -31.86 34.38 -38.88
CA PHE A 7 -32.20 33.15 -38.15
C PHE A 7 -31.07 32.11 -38.22
N THR A 8 -30.46 31.92 -39.39
CA THR A 8 -29.31 31.00 -39.53
C THR A 8 -28.09 31.44 -38.73
N ALA A 9 -27.84 32.75 -38.64
CA ALA A 9 -26.74 33.29 -37.84
C ALA A 9 -26.95 33.09 -36.34
N ILE A 10 -28.19 33.30 -35.86
CA ILE A 10 -28.56 33.09 -34.46
C ILE A 10 -28.47 31.60 -34.09
N ASP A 11 -28.94 30.70 -34.95
CA ASP A 11 -28.83 29.25 -34.73
C ASP A 11 -27.36 28.79 -34.68
N THR A 12 -26.54 29.22 -35.64
CA THR A 12 -25.10 28.92 -35.66
C THR A 12 -24.40 29.44 -34.39
N ALA A 13 -24.69 30.67 -33.97
CA ALA A 13 -24.14 31.23 -32.74
C ALA A 13 -24.59 30.43 -31.51
N SER A 14 -25.84 30.00 -31.46
CA SER A 14 -26.39 29.18 -30.37
C SER A 14 -25.70 27.82 -30.29
N GLN A 15 -25.46 27.17 -31.44
CA GLN A 15 -24.76 25.88 -31.50
C GLN A 15 -23.29 26.01 -31.06
N ILE A 16 -22.59 27.08 -31.46
CA ILE A 16 -21.21 27.36 -31.00
C ILE A 16 -21.19 27.56 -29.49
N VAL A 17 -22.10 28.36 -28.95
CA VAL A 17 -22.20 28.60 -27.50
C VAL A 17 -22.49 27.30 -26.75
N LEU A 18 -23.42 26.47 -27.24
CA LEU A 18 -23.71 25.17 -26.65
C LEU A 18 -22.50 24.22 -26.70
N GLY A 19 -21.78 24.20 -27.82
CA GLY A 19 -20.55 23.40 -27.97
C GLY A 19 -19.46 23.82 -26.98
N VAL A 20 -19.20 25.12 -26.87
CA VAL A 20 -18.22 25.67 -25.91
C VAL A 20 -18.66 25.41 -24.47
N ALA A 21 -19.94 25.61 -24.14
CA ALA A 21 -20.47 25.31 -22.83
C ALA A 21 -20.30 23.81 -22.49
N GLY A 22 -20.57 22.92 -23.44
CA GLY A 22 -20.34 21.48 -23.27
C GLY A 22 -18.89 21.14 -22.95
N LEU A 23 -17.93 21.71 -23.70
CA LEU A 23 -16.50 21.53 -23.44
C LEU A 23 -16.08 22.03 -22.05
N LEU A 24 -16.57 23.19 -21.63
CA LEU A 24 -16.29 23.76 -20.32
C LEU A 24 -16.85 22.89 -19.19
N ILE A 25 -18.09 22.39 -19.35
CA ILE A 25 -18.72 21.47 -18.39
C ILE A 25 -17.92 20.17 -18.31
N SER A 26 -17.56 19.55 -19.44
CA SER A 26 -16.75 18.32 -19.45
C SER A 26 -15.39 18.52 -18.80
N TRP A 27 -14.70 19.63 -19.08
CA TRP A 27 -13.43 19.96 -18.44
C TRP A 27 -13.58 20.15 -16.93
N PHE A 28 -14.63 20.86 -16.48
CA PHE A 28 -14.90 21.06 -15.07
C PHE A 28 -15.21 19.74 -14.35
N LEU A 29 -16.04 18.88 -14.94
CA LEU A 29 -16.36 17.56 -14.40
C LEU A 29 -15.12 16.66 -14.33
N TYR A 30 -14.27 16.68 -15.36
CA TYR A 30 -13.00 15.96 -15.35
C TYR A 30 -12.09 16.46 -14.22
N ARG A 31 -11.90 17.77 -14.08
CA ARG A 31 -11.08 18.37 -13.01
C ARG A 31 -11.65 18.07 -11.62
N GLN A 32 -12.96 18.13 -11.46
CA GLN A 32 -13.62 17.79 -10.20
C GLN A 32 -13.45 16.30 -9.85
N SER A 33 -13.55 15.41 -10.84
CA SER A 33 -13.30 13.97 -10.66
C SER A 33 -11.86 13.69 -10.23
N GLN A 34 -10.88 14.33 -10.89
CA GLN A 34 -9.47 14.25 -10.50
C GLN A 34 -9.23 14.76 -9.07
N GLN A 35 -9.85 15.89 -8.69
CA GLN A 35 -9.73 16.43 -7.34
C GLN A 35 -10.34 15.48 -6.29
N ARG A 36 -11.53 14.92 -6.55
CA ARG A 36 -12.15 13.96 -5.64
C ARG A 36 -11.29 12.71 -5.46
N ALA A 37 -10.73 12.19 -6.55
CA ALA A 37 -9.80 11.05 -6.48
C ALA A 37 -8.56 11.38 -5.62
N LYS A 38 -7.99 12.57 -5.79
CA LYS A 38 -6.88 13.06 -4.97
C LYS A 38 -7.25 13.21 -3.49
N ASP A 39 -8.41 13.78 -3.19
CA ASP A 39 -8.87 13.99 -1.82
C ASP A 39 -9.17 12.66 -1.11
N THR A 40 -9.80 11.71 -1.81
CA THR A 40 -10.01 10.35 -1.31
C THR A 40 -8.67 9.66 -1.05
N TRP A 41 -7.73 9.77 -1.99
CA TRP A 41 -6.39 9.23 -1.81
C TRP A 41 -5.67 9.83 -0.60
N LEU A 42 -5.68 11.16 -0.44
CA LEU A 42 -5.07 11.85 0.70
C LEU A 42 -5.70 11.43 2.04
N ARG A 43 -7.02 11.22 2.06
CA ARG A 43 -7.72 10.75 3.26
C ARG A 43 -7.31 9.33 3.63
N THR A 44 -7.38 8.39 2.68
CA THR A 44 -6.96 7.01 2.91
C THR A 44 -5.49 6.94 3.30
N TYR A 45 -4.65 7.78 2.71
CA TYR A 45 -3.26 7.95 3.10
C TYR A 45 -3.13 8.38 4.56
N ALA A 46 -3.81 9.46 4.97
CA ALA A 46 -3.74 9.97 6.33
C ALA A 46 -4.21 8.93 7.37
N GLU A 47 -5.24 8.15 7.02
CA GLU A 47 -5.73 7.04 7.83
C GLU A 47 -4.69 5.93 7.97
N ILE A 48 -4.09 5.47 6.86
CA ILE A 48 -3.03 4.45 6.88
C ILE A 48 -1.82 4.94 7.65
N HIS A 49 -1.38 6.18 7.44
CA HIS A 49 -0.26 6.79 8.14
C HIS A 49 -0.53 6.85 9.64
N SER A 50 -1.69 7.38 10.05
CA SER A 50 -2.07 7.45 11.46
C SER A 50 -2.10 6.07 12.11
N LEU A 51 -2.73 5.09 11.45
CA LEU A 51 -2.77 3.71 11.92
C LEU A 51 -1.36 3.12 12.04
N PHE A 52 -0.50 3.33 11.05
CA PHE A 52 0.84 2.77 11.06
C PHE A 52 1.74 3.35 12.16
N TRP A 53 1.61 4.63 12.48
CA TRP A 53 2.49 5.27 13.47
C TRP A 53 1.96 5.23 14.89
N ASN A 54 0.64 5.32 15.07
CA ASN A 54 0.02 5.51 16.38
C ASN A 54 -0.56 4.23 16.98
N ASP A 55 -0.67 3.14 16.22
CA ASP A 55 -1.23 1.90 16.73
C ASP A 55 -0.19 1.10 17.56
N PRO A 56 -0.47 0.80 18.84
CA PRO A 56 0.49 0.13 19.71
C PRO A 56 0.89 -1.28 19.24
N ALA A 57 -0.04 -2.02 18.62
CA ALA A 57 0.24 -3.36 18.11
C ALA A 57 1.24 -3.30 16.95
N ILE A 58 1.05 -2.34 16.04
CA ILE A 58 1.96 -2.10 14.91
C ILE A 58 3.31 -1.60 15.41
N GLN A 59 3.33 -0.74 16.43
CA GLN A 59 4.56 -0.29 17.06
C GLN A 59 5.38 -1.45 17.64
N GLU A 60 4.72 -2.43 18.27
CA GLU A 60 5.39 -3.62 18.80
C GLU A 60 6.01 -4.47 17.68
N VAL A 61 5.30 -4.68 16.57
CA VAL A 61 5.84 -5.38 15.39
C VAL A 61 7.05 -4.64 14.81
N ARG A 62 6.97 -3.31 14.70
CA ARG A 62 8.11 -2.50 14.26
C ARG A 62 9.31 -2.64 15.19
N CYS A 63 9.08 -2.75 16.49
CA CYS A 63 10.14 -3.04 17.46
C CYS A 63 10.77 -4.42 17.21
N TRP A 64 9.96 -5.47 17.01
CA TRP A 64 10.46 -6.81 16.64
C TRP A 64 11.30 -6.78 15.36
N LEU A 65 10.88 -5.99 14.36
CA LEU A 65 11.60 -5.88 13.09
C LEU A 65 12.83 -4.97 13.15
N ALA A 66 12.89 -4.02 14.07
CA ALA A 66 14.05 -3.12 14.22
C ALA A 66 15.17 -3.76 15.06
N TYR A 67 14.83 -4.60 16.04
CA TYR A 67 15.78 -5.16 17.00
C TYR A 67 15.87 -6.70 16.88
N PRO A 68 17.02 -7.28 16.51
CA PRO A 68 17.18 -8.73 16.36
C PRO A 68 16.85 -9.53 17.63
N THR A 69 17.14 -8.99 18.81
CA THR A 69 16.80 -9.61 20.10
C THR A 69 15.30 -9.69 20.30
N ALA A 70 14.56 -8.63 19.96
CA ALA A 70 13.10 -8.59 20.06
C ALA A 70 12.44 -9.52 19.02
N TYR A 71 13.05 -9.67 17.84
CA TYR A 71 12.58 -10.59 16.80
C TYR A 71 12.50 -12.05 17.27
N THR A 72 13.34 -12.48 18.23
CA THR A 72 13.35 -13.87 18.73
C THR A 72 11.97 -14.31 19.23
N LYS A 73 11.21 -13.41 19.85
CA LYS A 73 9.83 -13.64 20.32
C LYS A 73 8.87 -13.88 19.17
N LEU A 74 8.96 -13.10 18.09
CA LEU A 74 8.14 -13.32 16.90
C LEU A 74 8.56 -14.61 16.18
N ARG A 75 9.87 -14.84 16.09
CA ARG A 75 10.45 -16.01 15.42
C ARG A 75 9.97 -17.32 16.03
N SER A 76 9.94 -17.45 17.36
CA SER A 76 9.49 -18.69 18.01
C SER A 76 8.05 -19.05 17.62
N VAL A 77 7.17 -18.04 17.55
CA VAL A 77 5.78 -18.21 17.13
C VAL A 77 5.69 -18.58 15.64
N LEU A 78 6.47 -17.93 14.77
CA LEU A 78 6.50 -18.24 13.34
C LEU A 78 7.03 -19.65 13.05
N VAL A 79 8.06 -20.11 13.76
CA VAL A 79 8.58 -21.48 13.66
C VAL A 79 7.50 -22.50 14.02
N LYS A 80 6.78 -22.27 15.13
CA LYS A 80 5.68 -23.15 15.55
C LYS A 80 4.54 -23.15 14.53
N ARG A 81 4.16 -21.97 14.03
CA ARG A 81 3.15 -21.83 12.96
C ARG A 81 3.56 -22.56 11.68
N TYR A 82 4.84 -22.51 11.30
CA TYR A 82 5.38 -23.23 10.16
C TYR A 82 5.29 -24.75 10.32
N ALA A 83 5.64 -25.27 11.50
CA ALA A 83 5.52 -26.68 11.81
C ALA A 83 4.06 -27.17 11.77
N LEU A 84 3.12 -26.35 12.27
CA LEU A 84 1.68 -26.62 12.18
C LEU A 84 1.18 -26.64 10.72
N ASP A 85 1.57 -25.69 9.88
CA ASP A 85 1.20 -25.66 8.44
C ASP A 85 1.72 -26.89 7.68
N ARG A 86 2.84 -27.47 8.13
CA ARG A 86 3.43 -28.69 7.56
C ARG A 86 2.93 -30.00 8.18
N HIS A 87 1.98 -29.94 9.12
CA HIS A 87 1.47 -31.11 9.84
C HIS A 87 2.58 -31.94 10.50
N VAL A 88 3.60 -31.28 11.07
CA VAL A 88 4.66 -31.98 11.80
C VAL A 88 4.07 -32.63 13.05
N GLU A 89 4.19 -33.95 13.15
CA GLU A 89 3.63 -34.75 14.25
C GLU A 89 4.17 -34.27 15.61
N GLY A 90 3.29 -34.21 16.62
CA GLY A 90 3.63 -33.76 17.97
C GLY A 90 3.79 -32.25 18.14
N THR A 91 3.52 -31.44 17.11
CA THR A 91 3.53 -29.97 17.26
C THR A 91 2.31 -29.52 18.06
N PRO A 92 2.49 -28.87 19.23
CA PRO A 92 1.36 -28.36 19.99
C PRO A 92 0.69 -27.19 19.26
N GLU A 93 -0.60 -27.01 19.47
CA GLU A 93 -1.32 -25.83 19.00
C GLU A 93 -0.73 -24.55 19.60
N LEU A 94 -0.94 -23.42 18.92
CA LEU A 94 -0.55 -22.11 19.41
C LEU A 94 -1.35 -21.73 20.66
N GLU A 95 -0.64 -21.27 21.68
CA GLU A 95 -1.24 -20.71 22.88
C GLU A 95 -1.86 -19.33 22.59
N LYS A 96 -2.68 -18.84 23.51
CA LYS A 96 -3.41 -17.58 23.34
C LYS A 96 -2.45 -16.41 23.11
N GLU A 97 -1.39 -16.32 23.91
CA GLU A 97 -0.38 -15.27 23.85
C GLU A 97 0.42 -15.32 22.53
N GLU A 98 0.62 -16.51 21.97
CA GLU A 98 1.25 -16.71 20.67
C GLU A 98 0.33 -16.27 19.53
N TYR A 99 -0.97 -16.54 19.64
CA TYR A 99 -1.98 -16.02 18.70
C TYR A 99 -2.06 -14.50 18.73
N GLU A 100 -2.00 -13.88 19.90
CA GLU A 100 -1.99 -12.41 20.01
C GLU A 100 -0.75 -11.79 19.33
N ILE A 101 0.40 -12.48 19.33
CA ILE A 101 1.59 -12.05 18.59
C ILE A 101 1.35 -12.12 17.08
N LEU A 102 0.73 -13.21 16.59
CA LEU A 102 0.37 -13.33 15.17
C LEU A 102 -0.66 -12.28 14.75
N ASP A 103 -1.67 -12.01 15.56
CA ASP A 103 -2.70 -11.01 15.25
C ASP A 103 -2.10 -9.60 15.09
N LYS A 104 -1.13 -9.25 15.94
CA LYS A 104 -0.35 -8.00 15.79
C LYS A 104 0.42 -7.97 14.48
N LEU A 105 1.09 -9.08 14.11
CA LEU A 105 1.78 -9.19 12.83
C LEU A 105 0.81 -9.09 11.64
N ASP A 106 -0.33 -9.77 11.70
CA ASP A 106 -1.34 -9.75 10.64
C ASP A 106 -1.92 -8.35 10.46
N LYS A 107 -2.22 -7.65 11.56
CA LYS A 107 -2.64 -6.26 11.52
C LYS A 107 -1.59 -5.38 10.84
N TYR A 108 -0.31 -5.56 11.17
CA TYR A 108 0.80 -4.86 10.54
C TYR A 108 0.90 -5.14 9.03
N LEU A 109 0.88 -6.41 8.62
CA LEU A 109 0.97 -6.81 7.22
C LEU A 109 -0.24 -6.34 6.40
N ASN A 110 -1.43 -6.33 7.00
CA ASN A 110 -2.63 -5.77 6.38
C ASN A 110 -2.50 -4.26 6.12
N VAL A 111 -1.86 -3.50 7.01
CA VAL A 111 -1.57 -2.08 6.77
C VAL A 111 -0.58 -1.89 5.63
N LEU A 112 0.49 -2.70 5.57
CA LEU A 112 1.43 -2.66 4.45
C LEU A 112 0.76 -3.02 3.12
N MET A 113 -0.10 -4.04 3.12
CA MET A 113 -0.85 -4.45 1.93
C MET A 113 -1.81 -3.35 1.46
N ARG A 114 -2.51 -2.67 2.37
CA ARG A 114 -3.34 -1.51 2.04
C ARG A 114 -2.51 -0.37 1.46
N ALA A 115 -1.32 -0.12 2.00
CA ALA A 115 -0.42 0.90 1.46
C ALA A 115 -0.01 0.59 0.01
N VAL A 116 0.26 -0.69 -0.30
CA VAL A 116 0.58 -1.15 -1.65
C VAL A 116 -0.62 -1.04 -2.59
N THR A 117 -1.85 -1.37 -2.15
CA THR A 117 -3.05 -1.34 -3.01
C THR A 117 -3.58 0.06 -3.27
N VAL A 118 -3.46 0.97 -2.29
CA VAL A 118 -3.92 2.37 -2.42
C VAL A 118 -3.04 3.18 -3.38
N ASN A 119 -1.88 2.65 -3.77
CA ASN A 119 -1.01 3.30 -4.74
C ASN A 119 -0.83 2.52 -6.05
N PRO A 120 -1.74 2.71 -7.04
CA PRO A 120 -1.55 2.20 -8.39
C PRO A 120 -0.41 2.89 -9.18
N ARG A 121 0.27 3.90 -8.60
CA ARG A 121 1.30 4.73 -9.25
C ARG A 121 2.68 4.69 -8.57
N LEU A 122 2.94 3.72 -7.67
CA LEU A 122 4.32 3.39 -7.25
C LEU A 122 5.19 2.87 -8.41
N SER A 123 4.64 2.70 -9.62
CA SER A 123 5.29 2.09 -10.79
C SER A 123 5.71 3.06 -11.91
N GLY A 124 5.84 4.38 -11.66
CA GLY A 124 6.85 5.15 -12.41
C GLY A 124 6.45 6.30 -13.35
N GLU A 125 5.64 7.28 -12.92
CA GLU A 125 5.52 8.55 -13.70
C GLU A 125 5.52 9.86 -12.88
N HIS A 126 5.50 9.83 -11.56
CA HIS A 126 5.58 11.05 -10.75
C HIS A 126 6.73 10.98 -9.75
N LYS A 127 7.57 12.01 -9.78
CA LYS A 127 8.70 12.32 -8.89
C LYS A 127 8.33 12.48 -7.41
N ASP A 128 7.11 12.09 -7.00
CA ASP A 128 6.69 12.07 -5.60
C ASP A 128 7.20 10.81 -4.86
N ASP A 129 8.37 10.31 -5.25
CA ASP A 129 9.15 9.34 -4.47
C ASP A 129 9.45 9.88 -3.06
N ASP A 130 9.49 11.20 -2.90
CA ASP A 130 9.70 11.91 -1.62
C ASP A 130 8.61 11.60 -0.57
N PHE A 131 7.36 11.35 -1.00
CA PHE A 131 6.25 11.19 -0.06
C PHE A 131 6.19 9.78 0.55
N TRP A 132 6.55 8.75 -0.23
CA TRP A 132 6.62 7.36 0.28
C TRP A 132 7.95 7.05 0.95
N SER A 133 9.03 7.71 0.53
CA SER A 133 10.29 7.70 1.27
C SER A 133 10.12 8.32 2.66
N ALA A 134 9.31 9.38 2.81
CA ALA A 134 8.99 9.97 4.13
C ALA A 134 8.38 8.97 5.13
N LEU A 135 7.65 7.96 4.63
CA LEU A 135 7.00 6.94 5.47
C LEU A 135 7.90 5.78 5.87
N HIS A 136 9.09 5.65 5.27
CA HIS A 136 9.94 4.48 5.42
C HIS A 136 9.19 3.15 5.14
N PHE A 137 8.05 3.19 4.42
CA PHE A 137 7.26 1.97 4.14
C PHE A 137 8.07 0.96 3.32
N LYS A 138 8.89 1.47 2.39
CA LYS A 138 9.83 0.63 1.65
C LYS A 138 10.81 -0.08 2.60
N TYR A 139 11.33 0.62 3.64
CA TYR A 139 12.20 0.02 4.66
C TYR A 139 11.46 -1.07 5.43
N TRP A 140 10.25 -0.76 5.92
CA TRP A 140 9.45 -1.67 6.74
C TRP A 140 9.01 -2.93 5.98
N LEU A 141 8.64 -2.80 4.71
CA LEU A 141 8.40 -3.94 3.84
C LEU A 141 9.68 -4.76 3.61
N ASN A 142 10.81 -4.10 3.34
CA ASN A 142 12.09 -4.79 3.18
C ASN A 142 12.51 -5.53 4.45
N ALA A 143 12.24 -4.98 5.63
CA ALA A 143 12.53 -5.63 6.90
C ALA A 143 11.72 -6.92 7.11
N CYS A 144 10.54 -7.05 6.49
CA CYS A 144 9.78 -8.30 6.46
C CYS A 144 10.31 -9.32 5.47
N LEU A 145 11.05 -8.86 4.45
CA LEU A 145 11.54 -9.68 3.35
C LEU A 145 13.05 -9.95 3.42
N ASP A 146 13.65 -9.67 4.56
CA ASP A 146 15.06 -9.96 4.84
C ASP A 146 15.26 -11.48 4.96
N VAL A 147 16.14 -12.06 4.13
CA VAL A 147 16.42 -13.51 4.13
C VAL A 147 16.96 -14.03 5.45
N ARG A 148 17.50 -13.15 6.32
CA ARG A 148 17.88 -13.53 7.69
C ARG A 148 16.69 -13.91 8.57
N ARG A 149 15.46 -13.71 8.07
CA ARG A 149 14.17 -13.93 8.74
C ARG A 149 13.31 -14.89 7.92
N GLU A 150 13.88 -16.04 7.56
CA GLU A 150 13.27 -17.02 6.66
C GLU A 150 11.82 -17.38 7.02
N GLU A 151 11.52 -17.50 8.32
CA GLU A 151 10.18 -17.86 8.78
C GLU A 151 9.15 -16.73 8.54
N LEU A 152 9.58 -15.47 8.65
CA LEU A 152 8.74 -14.32 8.31
C LEU A 152 8.58 -14.18 6.80
N VAL A 153 9.65 -14.39 6.03
CA VAL A 153 9.59 -14.38 4.56
C VAL A 153 8.60 -15.43 4.07
N TRP A 154 8.68 -16.65 4.60
CA TRP A 154 7.72 -17.72 4.32
C TRP A 154 6.30 -17.29 4.67
N TYR A 155 6.08 -16.72 5.86
CA TYR A 155 4.75 -16.33 6.31
C TYR A 155 4.13 -15.29 5.38
N VAL A 156 4.91 -14.26 5.01
CA VAL A 156 4.47 -13.23 4.05
C VAL A 156 4.21 -13.82 2.67
N GLN A 157 5.07 -14.73 2.19
CA GLN A 157 4.88 -15.41 0.91
C GLN A 157 3.60 -16.26 0.88
N LYS A 158 3.30 -16.98 1.97
CA LYS A 158 2.17 -17.90 2.08
C LYS A 158 0.83 -17.18 2.25
N PHE A 159 0.75 -16.21 3.18
CA PHE A 159 -0.51 -15.58 3.58
C PHE A 159 -0.73 -14.19 2.98
N TYR A 160 0.34 -13.51 2.53
CA TYR A 160 0.30 -12.15 2.00
C TYR A 160 0.98 -12.07 0.62
N LYS A 161 0.69 -13.04 -0.25
CA LYS A 161 1.33 -13.16 -1.58
C LYS A 161 1.39 -11.85 -2.38
N PRO A 162 0.33 -11.01 -2.49
CA PRO A 162 0.42 -9.74 -3.22
C PRO A 162 1.48 -8.78 -2.65
N LEU A 163 1.65 -8.78 -1.32
CA LEU A 163 2.67 -7.98 -0.65
C LEU A 163 4.08 -8.53 -0.91
N TYR A 164 4.23 -9.86 -0.89
CA TYR A 164 5.48 -10.53 -1.26
C TYR A 164 5.87 -10.20 -2.71
N ASP A 165 4.95 -10.40 -3.66
CA ASP A 165 5.18 -10.13 -5.09
C ASP A 165 5.56 -8.67 -5.34
N PHE A 166 4.89 -7.72 -4.66
CA PHE A 166 5.27 -6.30 -4.72
C PHE A 166 6.68 -6.07 -4.19
N GLY A 167 7.03 -6.74 -3.09
CA GLY A 167 8.37 -6.70 -2.53
C GLY A 167 9.44 -7.22 -3.48
N GLN A 168 9.14 -8.18 -4.36
CA GLN A 168 10.09 -8.77 -5.33
C GLN A 168 10.36 -7.91 -6.56
N LYS A 169 9.72 -6.75 -6.70
CA LYS A 169 10.01 -5.85 -7.83
C LYS A 169 11.45 -5.33 -7.79
N PRO A 170 12.12 -5.13 -8.95
CA PRO A 170 13.52 -4.71 -9.00
C PRO A 170 13.85 -3.47 -8.16
N GLU A 171 13.00 -2.46 -8.21
CA GLU A 171 13.15 -1.21 -7.46
C GLU A 171 13.13 -1.42 -5.94
N MET A 172 12.34 -2.39 -5.48
CA MET A 172 12.26 -2.75 -4.08
C MET A 172 13.47 -3.56 -3.64
N ILE A 173 13.97 -4.45 -4.52
CA ILE A 173 15.20 -5.21 -4.31
C ILE A 173 16.39 -4.26 -4.15
N GLU A 174 16.55 -3.34 -5.09
CA GLU A 174 17.64 -2.37 -5.08
C GLU A 174 17.62 -1.51 -3.81
N TYR A 175 16.45 -0.97 -3.46
CA TYR A 175 16.28 -0.20 -2.23
C TYR A 175 16.63 -1.03 -0.97
N GLY A 176 16.24 -2.31 -0.94
CA GLY A 176 16.61 -3.21 0.15
C GLY A 176 18.12 -3.39 0.30
N ARG A 177 18.83 -3.60 -0.82
CA ARG A 177 20.29 -3.74 -0.81
C ARG A 177 20.99 -2.48 -0.32
N GLN A 178 20.51 -1.29 -0.71
CA GLN A 178 21.05 -0.01 -0.25
C GLN A 178 20.97 0.16 1.28
N LEU A 179 19.97 -0.48 1.90
CA LEU A 179 19.76 -0.48 3.36
C LEU A 179 20.42 -1.66 4.08
N GLY A 180 21.16 -2.52 3.38
CA GLY A 180 21.83 -3.68 3.96
C GLY A 180 20.90 -4.88 4.24
N PHE A 181 19.71 -4.91 3.65
CA PHE A 181 18.87 -6.10 3.67
C PHE A 181 19.40 -7.14 2.66
N SER A 182 19.44 -8.39 3.09
CA SER A 182 19.78 -9.52 2.24
C SER A 182 18.49 -10.05 1.62
N ARG A 183 18.48 -10.27 0.31
CA ARG A 183 17.32 -10.67 -0.50
C ARG A 183 17.65 -11.87 -1.36
#